data_AF-H1G5T6-F1
#
_entry.id   AF-H1G5T6-F1
#
_cell.length_a   1.000
_cell.length_b   1.000
_cell.length_c   1.000
_cell.angle_alpha   90.00
_cell.angle_beta   90.00
_cell.angle_gamma   90.00
#
_symmetry.space_group_name_H-M   'P 1'
#
loop_
_entity.id
_entity.type
_entity.pdbx_description
1 polymer ?
#
loop_
_entity_poly.entity_id
_entity_poly.type
_entity_poly.pdbx_seq_one_letter_code
_entity_poly.pdbx_strand_id
1 'polypeptide(L)'
;MDKKHFAADTQYAVTLRDEHRRLRPANLYVHRLFDDSMIVRRTDGPQSGQLFKIRYEDVVRIARTIPVDQSRRFMLPEAMLMPKLWENRTTMNAYASAPGLGK
;
A
#
# COMPACT_ATOMS: atom_id res chain seq x y z
N MET A 1 11.32 -0.79 10.20
CA MET A 1 10.94 -2.22 10.11
C MET A 1 11.63 -2.86 8.91
N ASP A 2 11.52 -4.17 8.75
CA ASP A 2 12.11 -4.93 7.62
C ASP A 2 11.03 -5.66 6.80
N LYS A 3 11.37 -6.02 5.55
CA LYS A 3 10.51 -6.77 4.61
C LYS A 3 9.84 -8.02 5.22
N LYS A 4 10.55 -8.76 6.06
CA LYS A 4 10.07 -10.01 6.70
C LYS A 4 8.82 -9.84 7.58
N HIS A 5 8.52 -8.62 8.01
CA HIS A 5 7.34 -8.33 8.82
C HIS A 5 6.07 -8.11 7.98
N PHE A 6 6.21 -8.12 6.66
CA PHE A 6 5.13 -7.88 5.71
C PHE A 6 4.96 -9.05 4.76
N ALA A 7 3.75 -9.17 4.25
CA ALA A 7 3.32 -10.13 3.25
C ALA A 7 2.43 -9.41 2.26
N ALA A 8 2.51 -9.81 0.98
CA ALA A 8 1.56 -9.35 -0.03
C ALA A 8 0.15 -9.84 0.31
N ASP A 9 -0.85 -9.17 -0.27
CA ASP A 9 -2.27 -9.47 -0.08
C ASP A 9 -2.72 -9.51 1.39
N THR A 10 -2.15 -8.60 2.18
CA THR A 10 -2.40 -8.53 3.62
C THR A 10 -2.67 -7.10 4.04
N GLN A 11 -3.65 -6.91 4.93
CA GLN A 11 -3.93 -5.63 5.55
C GLN A 11 -3.15 -5.46 6.86
N TYR A 12 -2.66 -4.25 7.08
CA TYR A 12 -1.94 -3.86 8.29
C TYR A 12 -2.51 -2.55 8.83
N ALA A 13 -2.80 -2.52 10.13
CA ALA A 13 -2.93 -1.27 10.85
C ALA A 13 -1.55 -0.91 11.39
N VAL A 14 -1.00 0.22 10.98
CA VAL A 14 0.37 0.63 11.30
C VAL A 14 0.44 2.05 11.83
N THR A 15 1.54 2.36 12.51
CA THR A 15 1.98 3.73 12.75
C THR A 15 3.08 4.06 11.75
N LEU A 16 2.82 5.04 10.89
CA LEU A 16 3.78 5.59 9.93
C LEU A 16 4.43 6.85 10.49
N ARG A 17 5.66 7.08 10.07
CA ARG A 17 6.32 8.38 10.18
C ARG A 17 6.12 9.13 8.86
N ASP A 18 5.54 10.32 8.91
CA ASP A 18 5.40 11.18 7.73
C ASP A 18 6.68 11.98 7.44
N GLU A 19 6.69 12.72 6.33
CA GLU A 19 7.82 13.57 5.89
C GLU A 19 8.21 14.63 6.93
N HIS A 20 7.26 15.06 7.76
CA HIS A 20 7.48 15.99 8.88
C HIS A 20 7.87 15.28 10.17
N ARG A 21 8.24 14.00 10.10
CA ARG A 21 8.57 13.11 11.22
C ARG A 21 7.45 12.92 12.23
N ARG A 22 6.20 13.24 11.87
CA ARG A 22 5.05 13.04 12.74
C ARG A 22 4.57 11.60 12.62
N LEU A 23 4.12 11.06 13.75
CA LEU A 23 3.55 9.72 13.81
C LEU A 23 2.07 9.78 13.46
N ARG A 24 1.65 8.99 12.48
CA ARG A 24 0.25 8.89 12.07
C ARG A 24 -0.20 7.44 11.95
N PRO A 25 -1.39 7.08 12.46
CA PRO A 25 -1.97 5.79 12.17
C PRO A 25 -2.36 5.71 10.68
N ALA A 26 -2.29 4.52 10.11
CA ALA A 26 -2.75 4.23 8.75
C ALA A 26 -3.17 2.76 8.63
N ASN A 27 -4.21 2.51 7.83
CA ASN A 27 -4.58 1.17 7.42
C ASN A 27 -4.12 0.93 5.99
N LEU A 28 -3.26 -0.07 5.81
CA LEU A 28 -2.60 -0.35 4.54
C LEU A 28 -2.97 -1.74 4.06
N TYR A 29 -3.30 -1.88 2.78
CA TYR A 29 -3.28 -3.15 2.07
C TYR A 29 -2.00 -3.24 1.25
N VAL A 30 -1.21 -4.30 1.44
CA VAL A 30 0.04 -4.50 0.70
C VAL A 30 -0.23 -5.24 -0.60
N HIS A 31 0.11 -4.64 -1.73
CA HIS A 31 0.03 -5.28 -3.05
C HIS A 31 1.33 -5.99 -3.42
N ARG A 32 2.47 -5.35 -3.18
CA ARG A 32 3.79 -5.88 -3.58
C ARG A 32 4.85 -5.49 -2.58
N LEU A 33 5.78 -6.40 -2.33
CA LEU A 33 7.00 -6.15 -1.56
C LEU A 33 8.18 -6.00 -2.52
N PHE A 34 8.93 -4.91 -2.37
CA PHE A 34 10.27 -4.75 -2.90
C PHE A 34 11.30 -4.94 -1.78
N ASP A 35 12.57 -4.70 -2.08
CA ASP A 35 13.66 -4.98 -1.15
C ASP A 35 13.75 -3.94 -0.02
N ASP A 36 13.54 -2.66 -0.34
CA ASP A 36 13.59 -1.54 0.61
C ASP A 36 12.20 -0.95 0.96
N SER A 37 11.19 -1.30 0.17
CA SER A 37 9.90 -0.66 0.17
C SER A 37 8.78 -1.61 -0.23
N MET A 38 7.55 -1.15 -0.06
CA MET A 38 6.34 -1.87 -0.42
C MET A 38 5.38 -0.95 -1.17
N ILE A 39 4.63 -1.52 -2.10
CA ILE A 39 3.51 -0.85 -2.75
C ILE A 39 2.26 -1.20 -2.00
N VAL A 40 1.61 -0.17 -1.46
CA VAL A 40 0.43 -0.30 -0.62
C VAL A 40 -0.69 0.58 -1.12
N ARG A 41 -1.90 0.20 -0.76
CA ARG A 41 -3.10 1.00 -0.89
C ARG A 41 -3.56 1.39 0.52
N ARG A 42 -3.93 2.65 0.74
CA ARG A 42 -4.60 3.01 2.01
C ARG A 42 -6.03 2.51 1.95
N THR A 43 -6.48 1.82 2.99
CA THR A 43 -7.87 1.38 3.12
C THR A 43 -8.72 2.34 3.95
N ASP A 44 -8.09 3.38 4.49
CA ASP A 44 -8.71 4.44 5.27
C ASP A 44 -8.49 5.84 4.66
N GLY A 45 -9.41 6.76 4.96
CA GLY A 45 -9.32 8.16 4.59
C GLY A 45 -9.63 8.50 3.12
N PRO A 46 -9.47 9.78 2.73
CA PRO A 46 -9.85 10.29 1.41
C PRO A 46 -8.93 9.81 0.27
N GLN A 47 -7.78 9.21 0.59
CA GLN A 47 -6.77 8.74 -0.36
C GLN A 47 -6.88 7.24 -0.67
N SER A 48 -8.01 6.61 -0.35
CA SER A 48 -8.21 5.16 -0.52
C SER A 48 -8.22 4.69 -1.99
N GLY A 49 -8.23 5.62 -2.96
CA GLY A 49 -8.05 5.35 -4.39
C GLY A 49 -6.60 5.42 -4.89
N GLN A 50 -5.62 5.64 -4.00
CA GLN A 50 -4.22 5.82 -4.39
C GLN A 50 -3.33 4.68 -3.88
N LEU A 51 -2.27 4.44 -4.65
CA LEU A 51 -1.16 3.57 -4.32
C LEU A 51 0.02 4.42 -3.83
N PHE A 52 0.71 3.90 -2.83
CA PHE A 52 1.84 4.53 -2.18
C PHE A 52 3.00 3.55 -2.14
N LYS A 53 4.20 4.05 -2.44
CA LYS A 53 5.46 3.37 -2.12
C LYS A 53 5.87 3.80 -0.72
N ILE A 54 5.90 2.87 0.21
CA ILE A 54 6.30 3.11 1.60
C ILE A 54 7.56 2.32 1.88
N ARG A 55 8.59 2.99 2.41
CA ARG A 55 9.82 2.31 2.84
C ARG A 55 9.57 1.61 4.16
N TYR A 56 10.20 0.46 4.38
CA TYR A 56 9.99 -0.27 5.63
C TYR A 56 10.47 0.51 6.86
N GLU A 57 11.44 1.42 6.70
CA GLU A 57 11.92 2.32 7.76
C GLU A 57 10.88 3.35 8.22
N ASP A 58 9.94 3.72 7.34
CA ASP A 58 8.89 4.70 7.66
C ASP A 58 7.77 4.05 8.50
N VAL A 59 7.72 2.71 8.56
CA VAL A 59 6.81 1.99 9.46
C VAL A 59 7.46 1.86 10.83
N VAL A 60 6.87 2.56 11.81
CA VAL A 60 7.36 2.58 13.20
C VAL A 60 6.83 1.38 13.99
N ARG A 61 5.57 1.00 13.76
CA ARG A 61 4.92 -0.10 14.47
C ARG A 61 3.82 -0.74 13.63
N ILE A 62 3.68 -2.05 13.74
CA ILE A 62 2.51 -2.80 13.29
C ILE A 62 1.60 -3.00 14.51
N ALA A 63 0.40 -2.45 14.47
CA ALA A 63 -0.61 -2.60 15.52
C ALA A 63 -1.48 -3.85 15.29
N ARG A 64 -1.77 -4.17 14.03
CA ARG A 64 -2.60 -5.34 13.66
C ARG A 64 -2.22 -5.83 12.27
N THR A 65 -2.29 -7.15 12.08
CA THR A 65 -2.14 -7.83 10.79
C THR A 65 -3.41 -8.62 10.49
N ILE A 66 -3.94 -8.48 9.29
CA ILE A 66 -5.19 -9.11 8.84
C ILE A 66 -4.93 -9.70 7.44
N PRO A 67 -4.70 -11.02 7.34
CA PRO A 67 -4.63 -11.71 6.05
C PRO A 67 -5.91 -11.49 5.25
N VAL A 68 -5.80 -11.26 3.94
CA VAL A 68 -6.96 -11.03 3.08
C VAL A 68 -7.22 -12.25 2.19
N ASP A 69 -8.44 -12.79 2.29
CA ASP A 69 -8.91 -13.87 1.44
C ASP A 69 -8.87 -13.48 -0.03
N GLN A 70 -8.62 -14.46 -0.91
CA GLN A 70 -8.51 -14.24 -2.36
C GLN A 70 -9.70 -13.47 -2.95
N SER A 71 -10.91 -13.77 -2.50
CA SER A 71 -12.15 -13.12 -2.96
C SER A 71 -12.27 -11.65 -2.57
N ARG A 72 -11.46 -11.18 -1.61
CA ARG A 72 -11.45 -9.80 -1.10
C ARG A 72 -10.18 -9.04 -1.46
N ARG A 73 -9.31 -9.62 -2.29
CA ARG A 73 -8.07 -8.97 -2.74
C ARG A 73 -8.38 -7.82 -3.66
N PHE A 74 -7.62 -6.74 -3.51
CA PHE A 74 -7.68 -5.62 -4.43
C PHE A 74 -6.88 -5.97 -5.69
N MET A 75 -7.59 -6.26 -6.78
CA MET A 75 -6.98 -6.55 -8.07
C MET A 75 -6.38 -5.27 -8.67
N LEU A 76 -5.13 -5.37 -9.11
CA LEU A 76 -4.45 -4.34 -9.88
C LEU A 76 -3.76 -4.97 -11.09
N PRO A 77 -3.66 -4.27 -12.23
CA PRO A 77 -2.82 -4.71 -13.33
C PRO A 77 -1.37 -4.88 -12.86
N GLU A 78 -0.73 -6.00 -13.21
CA GLU A 78 0.66 -6.27 -12.82
C GLU A 78 1.62 -5.19 -13.33
N ALA A 79 1.33 -4.59 -14.48
CA ALA A 79 2.07 -3.45 -15.03
C ALA A 79 2.18 -2.26 -14.05
N MET A 80 1.19 -2.08 -13.16
CA MET A 80 1.23 -1.03 -12.14
C MET A 80 2.12 -1.37 -10.95
N LEU A 81 2.55 -2.62 -10.81
CA LEU A 81 3.40 -3.11 -9.72
C LEU A 81 4.84 -3.39 -10.17
N MET A 82 5.19 -3.04 -11.43
CA MET A 82 6.54 -3.22 -11.96
C MET A 82 7.52 -2.27 -11.25
N PRO A 83 8.69 -2.76 -10.77
CA PRO A 83 9.67 -1.94 -10.06
C PRO A 83 10.07 -0.67 -10.81
N LYS A 84 10.27 -0.77 -12.13
CA LYS A 84 10.66 0.33 -13.03
C LYS A 84 9.69 1.53 -12.97
N LEU A 85 8.40 1.28 -12.74
CA LEU A 85 7.40 2.34 -12.63
C LEU A 85 7.54 3.15 -11.34
N TRP A 86 8.13 2.55 -10.30
CA TRP A 86 8.24 3.07 -8.94
C TRP A 86 9.66 3.53 -8.59
N GLU A 87 10.58 3.60 -9.55
CA GLU A 87 11.94 4.13 -9.34
C GLU A 87 11.88 5.59 -8.88
N ASN A 88 11.13 6.42 -9.60
CA ASN A 88 11.03 7.87 -9.36
C ASN A 88 9.69 8.31 -8.75
N ARG A 89 8.81 7.37 -8.40
CA ARG A 89 7.45 7.65 -7.91
C ARG A 89 7.26 7.15 -6.50
N THR A 90 6.64 7.99 -5.67
CA THR A 90 6.22 7.64 -4.31
C THR A 90 4.72 7.41 -4.21
N THR A 91 3.94 7.96 -5.14
CA THR A 91 2.49 7.84 -5.19
C THR A 91 2.00 7.64 -6.62
N MET A 92 0.87 6.95 -6.78
CA MET A 92 0.20 6.78 -8.05
C MET A 92 -1.30 6.58 -7.83
N ASN A 93 -2.14 7.24 -8.63
CA ASN A 93 -3.57 6.96 -8.61
C ASN A 93 -3.79 5.53 -9.11
N ALA A 94 -4.47 4.69 -8.32
CA ALA A 94 -5.05 3.50 -8.89
C ALA A 94 -6.19 3.98 -9.78
N TYR A 95 -6.04 3.85 -11.09
CA TYR A 95 -7.17 3.99 -12.01
C TYR A 95 -8.14 2.86 -11.66
N ALA A 96 -9.03 3.11 -10.72
CA ALA A 96 -10.26 2.38 -10.63
C ALA A 96 -11.09 2.81 -11.84
N SER A 97 -10.85 2.20 -12.99
CA SER A 97 -11.97 2.03 -13.92
C SER A 97 -12.97 1.18 -13.15
N ALA A 98 -13.94 1.83 -12.51
CA ALA A 98 -15.15 1.14 -12.11
C ALA A 98 -15.72 0.53 -13.40
N PRO A 99 -15.76 -0.80 -13.56
CA PRO A 99 -16.49 -1.38 -14.68
C PRO A 99 -17.96 -1.13 -14.38
N GLY A 100 -18.53 -0.05 -14.93
CA GLY A 100 -19.96 0.26 -14.75
C GLY A 100 -20.39 1.72 -14.68
N LEU A 101 -19.48 2.71 -14.66
CA LEU A 101 -19.86 4.12 -14.84
C LEU A 101 -19.55 4.56 -16.28
N GLY A 102 -20.29 3.96 -17.22
CA GLY A 102 -20.40 4.47 -18.58
C GLY A 102 -21.09 5.84 -18.58
N LYS A 103 -20.65 6.72 -19.47
CA LYS A 103 -21.56 7.68 -20.10
C LYS A 103 -22.41 6.95 -21.13
#